data_AF-A0A8S3I726-F1
#
_entry.id   AF-A0A8S3I726-F1
#
_cell.length_a   1.000
_cell.length_b   1.000
_cell.length_c   1.000
_cell.angle_alpha   90.00
_cell.angle_beta   90.00
_cell.angle_gamma   90.00
#
_symmetry.space_group_name_H-M   'P 1'
#
loop_
_entity.id
_entity.type
_entity.pdbx_description
1 polymer ?
#
loop_
_entity_poly.entity_id
_entity_poly.type
_entity_poly.pdbx_seq_one_letter_code
_entity_poly.pdbx_strand_id
1 'polypeptide(L)'
;QQQKQEELDYDIEIRAKLMTLNAEALECRAAAVQLQQEAKLALVKAAEIEKRAAEELTRQAHEMKLKQQELERERAAELERRVRLEEERQRLNELQIQQQQKERLSVLSKIPQQQKEEKDEYADWKERDFMNNDQCPQCIFRLAPNALSIPIDVKYLEVSATEYLLDDQEELISSPMVVNFDTTEYQQKLLLLAIPYVSKRSNHRENVIKIRQSSGMWKSINSKESTFDSYKVCRMKAK
;
A
#
# COMPACT_ATOMS: atom_id res chain seq x y z
N GLN A 1 93.35 3.61 -63.92
CA GLN A 1 92.84 4.91 -63.42
C GLN A 1 91.31 4.87 -63.28
N GLN A 2 90.55 4.31 -64.23
CA GLN A 2 89.09 4.14 -64.13
C GLN A 2 88.60 3.38 -62.88
N GLN A 3 89.20 2.24 -62.52
CA GLN A 3 88.78 1.45 -61.34
C GLN A 3 88.86 2.22 -60.01
N LYS A 4 89.85 3.12 -59.84
CA LYS A 4 89.97 3.96 -58.63
C LYS A 4 88.94 5.07 -58.58
N GLN A 5 88.43 5.50 -59.75
CA GLN A 5 87.39 6.51 -59.85
C GLN A 5 86.03 5.90 -59.48
N GLU A 6 85.74 4.70 -60.00
CA GLU A 6 84.51 3.95 -59.70
C GLU A 6 84.41 3.61 -58.21
N GLU A 7 85.50 3.15 -57.58
CA GLU A 7 85.55 2.86 -56.15
C GLU A 7 85.28 4.09 -55.28
N LEU A 8 85.80 5.26 -55.69
CA LEU A 8 85.55 6.54 -55.01
C LEU A 8 84.08 6.98 -55.15
N ASP A 9 83.49 6.80 -56.33
CA ASP A 9 82.10 7.15 -56.59
C ASP A 9 81.14 6.25 -55.78
N TYR A 10 81.44 4.96 -55.65
CA TYR A 10 80.69 4.03 -54.78
C TYR A 10 80.78 4.40 -53.31
N ASP A 11 81.97 4.77 -52.82
CA ASP A 11 82.15 5.22 -51.43
C ASP A 11 81.36 6.48 -51.11
N ILE A 12 81.28 7.43 -52.05
CA ILE A 12 80.47 8.65 -51.92
C ILE A 12 78.98 8.29 -51.88
N GLU A 13 78.52 7.40 -52.76
CA GLU A 13 77.13 6.96 -52.79
C GLU A 13 76.72 6.23 -51.49
N ILE A 14 77.59 5.37 -50.95
CA ILE A 14 77.36 4.67 -49.68
C ILE A 14 77.26 5.66 -48.54
N ARG A 15 78.15 6.67 -48.48
CA ARG A 15 78.10 7.71 -47.45
C ARG A 15 76.82 8.53 -47.54
N ALA A 16 76.38 8.89 -48.75
CA ALA A 16 75.13 9.59 -48.96
C ALA A 16 73.93 8.77 -48.44
N LYS A 17 73.87 7.47 -48.80
CA LYS A 17 72.82 6.56 -48.32
C LYS A 17 72.83 6.41 -46.79
N LEU A 18 74.01 6.30 -46.16
CA LEU A 18 74.14 6.24 -44.70
C LEU A 18 73.70 7.54 -44.02
N MET A 19 74.01 8.70 -44.61
CA MET A 19 73.54 9.99 -44.09
C MET A 19 72.01 10.09 -44.17
N THR A 20 71.40 9.66 -45.28
CA THR A 20 69.93 9.62 -45.42
C THR A 20 69.29 8.69 -44.39
N LEU A 21 69.80 7.45 -44.25
CA LEU A 21 69.31 6.49 -43.26
C LEU A 21 69.44 7.03 -41.82
N ASN A 22 70.56 7.70 -41.50
CA ASN A 22 70.74 8.29 -40.18
C ASN A 22 69.76 9.46 -39.93
N ALA A 23 69.46 10.26 -40.96
CA ALA A 23 68.46 11.33 -40.85
C ALA A 23 67.07 10.74 -40.59
N GLU A 24 66.65 9.75 -41.37
CA GLU A 24 65.37 9.05 -41.18
C GLU A 24 65.27 8.39 -39.80
N ALA A 25 66.35 7.77 -39.31
CA ALA A 25 66.39 7.17 -37.99
C ALA A 25 66.25 8.22 -36.85
N LEU A 26 66.84 9.41 -37.03
CA LEU A 26 66.70 10.51 -36.08
C LEU A 26 65.27 11.06 -36.07
N GLU A 27 64.63 11.20 -37.24
CA GLU A 27 63.23 11.61 -37.35
C GLU A 27 62.30 10.61 -36.68
N CYS A 28 62.49 9.31 -36.94
CA CYS A 28 61.73 8.24 -36.28
C CYS A 28 61.87 8.30 -34.76
N ARG A 29 63.10 8.54 -34.27
CA ARG A 29 63.36 8.66 -32.82
C ARG A 29 62.69 9.90 -32.24
N ALA A 30 62.70 11.02 -32.93
CA ALA A 30 62.04 12.24 -32.49
C ALA A 30 60.52 12.04 -32.37
N ALA A 31 59.90 11.43 -33.39
CA ALA A 31 58.48 11.08 -33.37
C ALA A 31 58.14 10.11 -32.23
N ALA A 32 58.96 9.08 -32.01
CA ALA A 32 58.75 8.13 -30.91
C ALA A 32 58.81 8.79 -29.52
N VAL A 33 59.75 9.72 -29.30
CA VAL A 33 59.86 10.48 -28.05
C VAL A 33 58.64 11.38 -27.85
N GLN A 34 58.18 12.04 -28.91
CA GLN A 34 56.99 12.90 -28.83
C GLN A 34 55.74 12.08 -28.48
N LEU A 35 55.51 10.96 -29.17
CA LEU A 35 54.40 10.05 -28.89
C LEU A 35 54.45 9.52 -27.45
N GLN A 36 55.65 9.21 -26.94
CA GLN A 36 55.82 8.77 -25.56
C GLN A 36 55.45 9.88 -24.55
N GLN A 37 55.79 11.13 -24.84
CA GLN A 37 55.42 12.28 -23.99
C GLN A 37 53.91 12.54 -24.02
N GLU A 38 53.29 12.49 -25.20
CA GLU A 38 51.84 12.63 -25.36
C GLU A 38 51.08 11.52 -24.63
N ALA A 39 51.55 10.27 -24.73
CA ALA A 39 50.98 9.14 -23.99
C ALA A 39 51.09 9.32 -22.47
N LYS A 40 52.23 9.82 -21.97
CA LYS A 40 52.39 10.13 -20.54
C LYS A 40 51.41 11.21 -20.08
N LEU A 41 51.22 12.27 -20.86
CA LEU A 41 50.27 13.33 -20.55
C LEU A 41 48.83 12.81 -20.56
N ALA A 42 48.48 11.96 -21.53
CA ALA A 42 47.16 11.34 -21.59
C ALA A 42 46.89 10.43 -20.37
N LEU A 43 47.88 9.64 -19.95
CA LEU A 43 47.78 8.79 -18.76
C LEU A 43 47.59 9.61 -17.48
N VAL A 44 48.34 10.70 -17.32
CA VAL A 44 48.17 11.60 -16.15
C VAL A 44 46.77 12.20 -16.12
N LYS A 45 46.27 12.68 -17.27
CA LYS A 45 44.90 13.21 -17.36
C LYS A 45 43.84 12.15 -17.05
N ALA A 46 44.01 10.93 -17.54
CA ALA A 46 43.10 9.83 -17.24
C ALA A 46 43.08 9.52 -15.74
N ALA A 47 44.24 9.45 -15.09
CA ALA A 47 44.34 9.23 -13.65
C ALA A 47 43.71 10.38 -12.83
N GLU A 48 43.86 11.63 -13.26
CA GLU A 48 43.19 12.77 -12.62
C GLU A 48 41.67 12.70 -12.74
N ILE A 49 41.15 12.30 -13.90
CA ILE A 49 39.71 12.12 -14.12
C ILE A 49 39.18 11.00 -13.24
N GLU A 50 39.87 9.86 -13.18
CA GLU A 50 39.51 8.73 -12.34
C GLU A 50 39.48 9.12 -10.86
N LYS A 51 40.51 9.83 -10.39
CA LYS A 51 40.57 10.32 -9.01
C LYS A 51 39.39 11.26 -8.70
N ARG A 52 39.09 12.22 -9.58
CA ARG A 52 37.94 13.13 -9.39
C ARG A 52 36.62 12.38 -9.37
N ALA A 53 36.44 11.40 -10.25
CA ALA A 53 35.23 10.58 -10.27
C ALA A 53 35.07 9.77 -8.97
N ALA A 54 36.16 9.19 -8.45
CA ALA A 54 36.16 8.49 -7.18
C ALA A 54 35.82 9.41 -6.00
N GLU A 55 36.43 10.61 -5.94
CA GLU A 55 36.14 11.61 -4.91
C GLU A 55 34.67 12.06 -4.98
N GLU A 56 34.14 12.34 -6.16
CA GLU A 56 32.73 12.73 -6.35
C GLU A 56 31.76 11.62 -5.90
N LEU A 57 32.04 10.36 -6.25
CA LEU A 57 31.26 9.21 -5.82
C LEU A 57 31.26 9.06 -4.28
N THR A 58 32.42 9.22 -3.65
CA THR A 58 32.49 9.18 -2.18
C THR A 58 31.72 10.32 -1.53
N ARG A 59 31.78 11.54 -2.10
CA ARG A 59 31.00 12.68 -1.60
C ARG A 59 29.50 12.42 -1.70
N GLN A 60 29.03 11.94 -2.85
CA GLN A 60 27.62 11.61 -3.06
C GLN A 60 27.15 10.51 -2.10
N ALA A 61 27.95 9.48 -1.87
CA ALA A 61 27.63 8.42 -0.91
C ALA A 61 27.47 8.96 0.53
N HIS A 62 28.37 9.87 0.95
CA HIS A 62 28.28 10.54 2.25
C HIS A 62 27.03 11.44 2.36
N GLU A 63 26.74 12.24 1.34
CA GLU A 63 25.55 13.10 1.29
C GLU A 63 24.25 12.28 1.38
N MET A 64 24.16 11.18 0.62
CA MET A 64 23.00 10.28 0.67
C MET A 64 22.84 9.65 2.06
N LYS A 65 23.94 9.22 2.68
CA LYS A 65 23.92 8.64 4.03
C LYS A 65 23.44 9.65 5.08
N LEU A 66 23.88 10.91 4.99
CA LEU A 66 23.43 11.98 5.89
C LEU A 66 21.94 12.26 5.72
N LYS A 67 21.47 12.42 4.48
CA LYS A 67 20.04 12.61 4.18
C LYS A 67 19.19 11.45 4.70
N GLN A 68 19.66 10.22 4.55
CA GLN A 68 18.97 9.05 5.07
C GLN A 68 18.87 9.09 6.60
N GLN A 69 19.96 9.44 7.31
CA GLN A 69 19.95 9.58 8.76
C GLN A 69 19.03 10.70 9.25
N GLU A 70 18.99 11.85 8.57
CA GLU A 70 18.06 12.93 8.89
C GLU A 70 16.61 12.47 8.74
N LEU A 71 16.30 11.79 7.65
CA LEU A 71 14.96 11.30 7.36
C LEU A 71 14.51 10.21 8.36
N GLU A 72 15.43 9.35 8.80
CA GLU A 72 15.18 8.39 9.88
C GLU A 72 14.92 9.10 11.22
N ARG A 73 15.67 10.15 11.55
CA ARG A 73 15.44 10.96 12.77
C ARG A 73 14.09 11.69 12.71
N GLU A 74 13.73 12.27 11.58
CA GLU A 74 12.43 12.93 11.39
C GLU A 74 11.28 11.95 11.56
N ARG A 75 11.38 10.76 10.94
CA ARG A 75 10.38 9.69 11.09
C ARG A 75 10.24 9.24 12.55
N ALA A 76 11.35 9.07 13.26
CA ALA A 76 11.33 8.72 14.68
C ALA A 76 10.65 9.81 15.52
N ALA A 77 11.00 11.08 15.29
CA ALA A 77 10.38 12.21 15.99
C ALA A 77 8.88 12.34 15.67
N GLU A 78 8.47 12.09 14.43
CA GLU A 78 7.05 12.09 14.05
C GLU A 78 6.27 10.95 14.72
N LEU A 79 6.85 9.75 14.76
CA LEU A 79 6.26 8.60 15.46
C LEU A 79 6.10 8.89 16.96
N GLU A 80 7.13 9.45 17.61
CA GLU A 80 7.02 9.84 19.02
C GLU A 80 5.90 10.87 19.25
N ARG A 81 5.75 11.85 18.37
CA ARG A 81 4.64 12.82 18.46
C ARG A 81 3.27 12.14 18.32
N ARG A 82 3.13 11.20 17.38
CA ARG A 82 1.89 10.44 17.19
C ARG A 82 1.53 9.62 18.41
N VAL A 83 2.51 8.90 18.98
CA VAL A 83 2.31 8.10 20.21
C VAL A 83 1.85 8.99 21.36
N ARG A 84 2.50 10.15 21.59
CA ARG A 84 2.09 11.10 22.64
C ARG A 84 0.66 11.60 22.46
N LEU A 85 0.27 11.93 21.22
CA LEU A 85 -1.09 12.38 20.92
C LEU A 85 -2.13 11.26 21.14
N GLU A 86 -1.79 10.01 20.84
CA GLU A 86 -2.65 8.86 21.13
C GLU A 86 -2.80 8.62 22.64
N GLU A 87 -1.70 8.71 23.40
CA GLU A 87 -1.74 8.62 24.87
C GLU A 87 -2.59 9.74 25.49
N GLU A 88 -2.48 10.98 25.02
CA GLU A 88 -3.32 12.09 25.49
C GLU A 88 -4.80 11.86 25.17
N ARG A 89 -5.12 11.36 23.97
CA ARG A 89 -6.49 11.00 23.58
C ARG A 89 -7.06 9.89 24.46
N GLN A 90 -6.27 8.87 24.77
CA GLN A 90 -6.69 7.78 25.66
C GLN A 90 -7.00 8.31 27.06
N ARG A 91 -6.12 9.14 27.64
CA ARG A 91 -6.36 9.76 28.95
C ARG A 91 -7.63 10.63 28.97
N LEU A 92 -7.85 11.43 27.93
CA LEU A 92 -9.07 12.24 27.83
C LEU A 92 -10.33 11.38 27.73
N ASN A 93 -10.28 10.30 26.93
CA ASN A 93 -11.40 9.38 26.81
C ASN A 93 -11.71 8.67 28.13
N GLU A 94 -10.69 8.19 28.85
CA GLU A 94 -10.84 7.60 30.18
C GLU A 94 -11.45 8.58 31.19
N LEU A 95 -10.99 9.83 31.20
CA LEU A 95 -11.57 10.89 32.05
C LEU A 95 -13.03 11.16 31.70
N GLN A 96 -13.38 11.19 30.41
CA GLN A 96 -14.75 11.42 29.95
C GLN A 96 -15.66 10.25 30.36
N ILE A 97 -15.19 9.00 30.24
CA ILE A 97 -15.91 7.81 30.71
C ILE A 97 -16.12 7.89 32.24
N GLN A 98 -15.09 8.25 33.01
CA GLN A 98 -15.22 8.42 34.46
C GLN A 98 -16.20 9.53 34.85
N GLN A 99 -16.20 10.67 34.14
CA GLN A 99 -17.16 11.74 34.35
C GLN A 99 -18.58 11.28 34.05
N GLN A 100 -18.81 10.62 32.91
CA GLN A 100 -20.12 10.07 32.57
C GLN A 100 -20.59 9.03 33.60
N GLN A 101 -19.70 8.18 34.11
CA GLN A 101 -20.03 7.24 35.19
C GLN A 101 -20.41 7.96 36.49
N LYS A 102 -19.66 9.00 36.90
CA LYS A 102 -19.99 9.82 38.07
C LYS A 102 -21.33 10.54 37.90
N GLU A 103 -21.59 11.11 36.71
CA GLU A 103 -22.88 11.74 36.39
C GLU A 103 -24.01 10.72 36.45
N ARG A 104 -23.87 9.55 35.82
CA ARG A 104 -24.85 8.44 35.90
C ARG A 104 -25.12 8.02 37.34
N LEU A 105 -24.08 7.83 38.16
CA LEU A 105 -24.24 7.48 39.59
C LEU A 105 -24.92 8.61 40.37
N SER A 106 -24.60 9.87 40.07
CA SER A 106 -25.23 11.03 40.72
C SER A 106 -26.72 11.16 40.34
N VAL A 107 -27.09 10.84 39.10
CA VAL A 107 -28.46 10.83 38.60
C VAL A 107 -29.23 9.66 39.22
N LEU A 108 -28.63 8.47 39.29
CA LEU A 108 -29.22 7.30 39.96
C LEU A 108 -29.46 7.52 41.46
N SER A 109 -28.64 8.34 42.12
CA SER A 109 -28.83 8.71 43.53
C SER A 109 -29.93 9.75 43.79
N LYS A 110 -30.44 10.41 42.74
CA LYS A 110 -31.46 11.48 42.82
C LYS A 110 -32.82 11.10 42.24
N ILE A 111 -32.97 9.88 41.73
CA ILE A 111 -34.23 9.37 41.19
C ILE A 111 -34.95 8.55 42.28
N PRO A 112 -36.19 8.91 42.69
CA PRO A 112 -37.05 7.98 43.42
C PRO A 112 -37.27 6.76 42.53
N GLN A 113 -37.11 5.55 43.08
CA GLN A 113 -37.26 4.28 42.37
C GLN A 113 -38.48 4.27 41.43
N GLN A 114 -38.25 4.60 40.16
CA GLN A 114 -39.09 4.25 39.05
C GLN A 114 -38.15 3.59 38.04
N GLN A 115 -38.07 2.26 38.15
CA GLN A 115 -37.52 1.40 37.12
C GLN A 115 -38.30 1.68 35.83
N LYS A 116 -37.71 2.47 34.94
CA LYS A 116 -37.97 2.33 33.51
C LYS A 116 -36.84 1.48 32.95
N GLU A 117 -37.13 0.19 32.85
CA GLU A 117 -36.47 -0.68 31.89
C GLU A 117 -36.64 -0.04 30.51
N GLU A 118 -35.57 0.53 29.97
CA GLU A 118 -35.49 0.76 28.54
C GLU A 118 -35.25 -0.63 27.93
N LYS A 119 -36.34 -1.35 27.67
CA LYS A 119 -36.31 -2.64 26.99
C LYS A 119 -35.69 -2.41 25.62
N ASP A 120 -34.57 -3.08 25.37
CA ASP A 120 -34.07 -3.33 24.03
C ASP A 120 -35.23 -3.90 23.20
N GLU A 121 -35.75 -3.09 22.28
CA GLU A 121 -36.93 -3.36 21.45
C GLU A 121 -36.77 -4.63 20.58
N TYR A 122 -35.56 -5.21 20.57
CA TYR A 122 -35.13 -6.34 19.76
C TYR A 122 -34.57 -7.51 20.57
N ALA A 123 -34.48 -7.43 21.90
CA ALA A 123 -33.94 -8.53 22.74
C ALA A 123 -34.82 -9.78 22.72
N ASP A 124 -36.13 -9.61 22.48
CA ASP A 124 -37.11 -10.70 22.40
C ASP A 124 -37.22 -11.34 21.00
N TRP A 125 -36.36 -10.93 20.04
CA TRP A 125 -36.38 -11.48 18.68
C TRP A 125 -35.68 -12.84 18.65
N LYS A 126 -36.34 -13.85 18.06
CA LYS A 126 -35.79 -15.20 18.00
C LYS A 126 -34.60 -15.24 17.03
N GLU A 127 -33.41 -15.43 17.56
CA GLU A 127 -32.20 -15.63 16.77
C GLU A 127 -32.26 -16.97 16.01
N ARG A 128 -31.82 -16.95 14.75
CA ARG A 128 -31.46 -18.17 14.04
C ARG A 128 -30.08 -18.03 13.46
N ASP A 129 -29.18 -18.87 13.94
CA ASP A 129 -27.88 -19.08 13.32
C ASP A 129 -28.07 -20.02 12.14
N PHE A 130 -27.78 -19.53 10.94
CA PHE A 130 -27.68 -20.39 9.77
C PHE A 130 -26.24 -20.89 9.66
N MET A 131 -26.07 -22.18 9.96
CA MET A 131 -24.83 -22.89 9.67
C MET A 131 -24.92 -23.43 8.25
N ASN A 132 -24.19 -22.81 7.32
CA ASN A 132 -23.87 -23.50 6.08
C ASN A 132 -22.67 -24.40 6.39
N ASN A 133 -22.81 -25.69 6.12
CA ASN A 133 -21.72 -26.64 6.30
C ASN A 133 -20.59 -26.25 5.34
N ASP A 134 -19.39 -26.15 5.91
CA ASP A 134 -18.11 -25.86 5.27
C ASP A 134 -17.72 -24.37 5.10
N GLN A 135 -16.88 -23.94 6.06
CA GLN A 135 -15.89 -22.84 6.00
C GLN A 135 -16.42 -21.37 6.01
N CYS A 136 -16.56 -20.81 7.24
CA CYS A 136 -16.39 -19.41 7.71
C CYS A 136 -16.72 -18.20 6.78
N PRO A 137 -17.33 -17.07 7.24
CA PRO A 137 -17.95 -16.75 8.53
C PRO A 137 -19.49 -16.64 8.44
N GLN A 138 -20.17 -16.85 9.57
CA GLN A 138 -21.62 -17.00 9.66
C GLN A 138 -22.37 -15.67 9.47
N CYS A 139 -23.37 -15.66 8.59
CA CYS A 139 -24.38 -14.59 8.56
C CYS A 139 -25.44 -14.85 9.63
N ILE A 140 -25.79 -13.81 10.41
CA ILE A 140 -26.83 -13.92 11.44
C ILE A 140 -28.11 -13.28 10.91
N PHE A 141 -29.20 -14.04 10.99
CA PHE A 141 -30.54 -13.57 10.66
C PHE A 141 -31.35 -13.40 11.94
N ARG A 142 -31.85 -12.19 12.18
CA ARG A 142 -32.88 -11.95 13.20
C ARG A 142 -34.21 -11.63 12.53
N LEU A 143 -35.21 -12.42 12.89
CA LEU A 143 -36.57 -12.29 12.41
C LEU A 143 -37.42 -11.64 13.50
N ALA A 144 -38.35 -10.76 13.10
CA ALA A 144 -39.33 -10.19 14.02
C ALA A 144 -40.10 -11.32 14.75
N PRO A 145 -40.52 -11.15 16.02
CA PRO A 145 -41.16 -12.19 16.83
C PRO A 145 -42.41 -12.81 16.17
N ASN A 146 -43.10 -12.04 15.33
CA ASN A 146 -44.30 -12.46 14.62
C ASN A 146 -44.01 -13.01 13.21
N ALA A 147 -42.74 -13.12 12.81
CA ALA A 147 -42.32 -13.78 11.57
C ALA A 147 -42.30 -15.29 11.79
N LEU A 148 -43.40 -15.96 11.43
CA LEU A 148 -43.45 -17.41 11.26
C LEU A 148 -42.32 -17.87 10.32
N SER A 149 -41.93 -19.14 10.44
CA SER A 149 -40.73 -19.75 9.87
C SER A 149 -40.58 -19.59 8.35
N ILE A 150 -40.06 -18.43 7.91
CA ILE A 150 -39.69 -18.24 6.51
C ILE A 150 -38.46 -19.11 6.24
N PRO A 151 -38.51 -20.02 5.24
CA PRO A 151 -37.32 -20.70 4.77
C PRO A 151 -36.41 -19.67 4.10
N ILE A 152 -35.21 -19.49 4.65
CA ILE A 152 -34.17 -18.63 4.10
C ILE A 152 -33.07 -19.55 3.60
N ASP A 153 -32.72 -19.45 2.32
CA ASP A 153 -31.58 -20.13 1.71
C ASP A 153 -30.49 -19.10 1.40
N VAL A 154 -29.27 -19.38 1.83
CA VAL A 154 -28.12 -18.48 1.66
C VAL A 154 -27.00 -19.23 0.97
N LYS A 155 -26.54 -18.68 -0.14
CA LYS A 155 -25.42 -19.23 -0.91
C LYS A 155 -24.39 -18.16 -1.14
N TYR A 156 -23.16 -18.42 -0.68
CA TYR A 156 -22.03 -17.58 -1.06
C TYR A 156 -21.71 -17.78 -2.54
N LEU A 157 -21.37 -16.69 -3.20
CA LEU A 157 -20.96 -16.68 -4.59
C LEU A 157 -19.45 -16.48 -4.66
N GLU A 158 -18.84 -17.05 -5.69
CA GLU A 158 -17.51 -16.60 -6.11
C GLU A 158 -17.62 -15.17 -6.66
N VAL A 159 -16.58 -14.36 -6.42
CA VAL A 159 -16.54 -12.95 -6.86
C VAL A 159 -16.72 -12.83 -8.37
N SER A 160 -16.13 -13.76 -9.12
CA SER A 160 -16.22 -13.91 -10.59
C SER A 160 -17.67 -14.04 -11.09
N ALA A 161 -18.58 -14.58 -10.27
CA ALA A 161 -19.95 -14.87 -10.64
C ALA A 161 -20.93 -13.69 -10.42
N THR A 162 -20.48 -12.59 -9.82
CA THR A 162 -21.37 -11.48 -9.42
C THR A 162 -21.64 -10.46 -10.51
N GLU A 163 -20.81 -10.43 -11.56
CA GLU A 163 -20.82 -9.41 -12.61
C GLU A 163 -20.73 -7.96 -12.07
N TYR A 164 -20.36 -7.78 -10.80
CA TYR A 164 -20.18 -6.46 -10.19
C TYR A 164 -18.79 -5.93 -10.53
N LEU A 165 -18.75 -4.78 -11.20
CA LEU A 165 -17.51 -4.07 -11.46
C LEU A 165 -17.22 -3.16 -10.26
N LEU A 166 -16.14 -3.46 -9.56
CA LEU A 166 -15.59 -2.59 -8.52
C LEU A 166 -14.93 -1.38 -9.19
N ASP A 167 -15.24 -0.18 -8.72
CA ASP A 167 -14.47 1.02 -9.08
C ASP A 167 -13.05 0.94 -8.49
N ASP A 168 -12.10 1.67 -9.07
CA ASP A 168 -10.69 1.70 -8.63
C ASP A 168 -10.49 2.13 -7.16
N GLN A 169 -11.52 2.72 -6.54
CA GLN A 169 -11.53 3.16 -5.14
C GLN A 169 -12.35 2.25 -4.21
N GLU A 170 -13.14 1.32 -4.74
CA GLU A 170 -13.95 0.37 -3.98
C GLU A 170 -13.14 -0.91 -3.69
N GLU A 171 -13.35 -1.48 -2.50
CA GLU A 171 -12.76 -2.76 -2.11
C GLU A 171 -13.87 -3.69 -1.61
N LEU A 172 -13.86 -4.93 -2.08
CA LEU A 172 -14.77 -5.95 -1.59
C LEU A 172 -14.26 -6.46 -0.23
N ILE A 173 -15.02 -6.15 0.83
CA ILE A 173 -14.68 -6.50 2.22
C ILE A 173 -15.42 -7.72 2.76
N SER A 174 -16.41 -8.24 2.01
CA SER A 174 -17.20 -9.43 2.35
C SER A 174 -17.44 -10.28 1.11
N SER A 175 -17.52 -11.60 1.29
CA SER A 175 -17.94 -12.51 0.23
C SER A 175 -19.35 -12.16 -0.24
N PRO A 176 -19.60 -12.13 -1.55
CA PRO A 176 -20.92 -11.91 -2.09
C PRO A 176 -21.81 -13.12 -1.81
N MET A 177 -23.12 -12.89 -1.67
CA MET A 177 -24.06 -13.95 -1.34
C MET A 177 -25.41 -13.70 -2.01
N VAL A 178 -26.12 -14.79 -2.30
CA VAL A 178 -27.53 -14.78 -2.67
C VAL A 178 -28.33 -15.20 -1.45
N VAL A 179 -29.31 -14.38 -1.08
CA VAL A 179 -30.28 -14.68 -0.03
C VAL A 179 -31.63 -14.88 -0.71
N ASN A 180 -32.11 -16.12 -0.72
CA ASN A 180 -33.41 -16.49 -1.24
C ASN A 180 -34.37 -16.68 -0.07
N PHE A 181 -35.53 -16.04 -0.13
CA PHE A 181 -36.60 -16.22 0.83
C PHE A 181 -37.95 -16.06 0.11
N ASP A 182 -38.94 -16.82 0.55
CA ASP A 182 -40.28 -16.78 -0.03
C ASP A 182 -41.05 -15.56 0.49
N THR A 183 -41.43 -14.66 -0.42
CA THR A 183 -42.18 -13.42 -0.11
C THR A 183 -43.68 -13.57 -0.29
N THR A 184 -44.17 -14.73 -0.75
CA THR A 184 -45.55 -14.89 -1.23
C THR A 184 -46.64 -14.73 -0.16
N GLU A 185 -46.31 -14.78 1.13
CA GLU A 185 -47.30 -14.67 2.22
C GLU A 185 -47.08 -13.50 3.22
N TYR A 186 -46.00 -12.74 3.14
CA TYR A 186 -45.61 -11.86 4.26
C TYR A 186 -45.30 -10.42 3.82
N GLN A 187 -46.35 -9.60 3.78
CA GLN A 187 -46.19 -8.15 3.70
C GLN A 187 -45.54 -7.63 4.99
N GLN A 188 -44.44 -6.91 4.81
CA GLN A 188 -43.78 -6.03 5.80
C GLN A 188 -43.26 -6.70 7.08
N LYS A 189 -42.32 -7.64 6.96
CA LYS A 189 -41.52 -8.06 8.13
C LYS A 189 -40.06 -7.63 7.95
N LEU A 190 -39.57 -6.91 8.96
CA LEU A 190 -38.18 -6.48 9.06
C LEU A 190 -37.31 -7.72 9.27
N LEU A 191 -36.38 -7.93 8.34
CA LEU A 191 -35.32 -8.92 8.45
C LEU A 191 -34.03 -8.17 8.73
N LEU A 192 -33.35 -8.60 9.79
CA LEU A 192 -32.04 -8.09 10.16
C LEU A 192 -31.01 -9.11 9.71
N LEU A 193 -30.10 -8.67 8.83
CA LEU A 193 -28.97 -9.45 8.36
C LEU A 193 -27.67 -8.82 8.85
N ALA A 194 -26.89 -9.58 9.62
CA ALA A 194 -25.53 -9.24 9.98
C ALA A 194 -24.56 -10.02 9.08
N ILE A 195 -23.73 -9.30 8.34
CA ILE A 195 -22.74 -9.86 7.42
C ILE A 195 -21.35 -9.70 8.02
N PRO A 196 -20.59 -10.78 8.24
CA PRO A 196 -19.21 -10.69 8.66
C PRO A 196 -18.35 -10.14 7.50
N TYR A 197 -17.43 -9.22 7.82
CA TYR A 197 -16.55 -8.61 6.83
C TYR A 197 -15.14 -8.44 7.40
N VAL A 198 -14.14 -8.43 6.52
CA VAL A 198 -12.74 -8.17 6.87
C VAL A 198 -12.33 -6.88 6.18
N SER A 199 -12.04 -5.85 6.97
CA SER A 199 -11.47 -4.59 6.46
C SER A 199 -9.99 -4.51 6.81
N LYS A 200 -9.14 -4.28 5.81
CA LYS A 200 -7.68 -4.13 6.00
C LYS A 200 -7.25 -2.72 6.44
N ARG A 201 -8.17 -1.75 6.54
CA ARG A 201 -7.83 -0.32 6.76
C ARG A 201 -8.72 0.36 7.80
N SER A 202 -8.12 1.27 8.57
CA SER A 202 -8.70 1.98 9.72
C SER A 202 -9.73 3.07 9.35
N ASN A 203 -10.89 3.02 10.03
CA ASN A 203 -11.83 4.08 10.48
C ASN A 203 -12.24 5.28 9.59
N HIS A 204 -11.77 5.45 8.36
CA HIS A 204 -12.09 6.62 7.51
C HIS A 204 -12.79 6.29 6.19
N ARG A 205 -13.21 5.05 5.97
CA ARG A 205 -14.00 4.66 4.79
C ARG A 205 -15.41 4.24 5.19
N GLU A 206 -16.39 4.69 4.43
CA GLU A 206 -17.78 4.30 4.61
C GLU A 206 -18.01 2.92 3.99
N ASN A 207 -18.31 1.90 4.80
CA ASN A 207 -18.77 0.63 4.21
C ASN A 207 -20.18 0.82 3.64
N VAL A 208 -20.32 0.58 2.34
CA VAL A 208 -21.56 0.65 1.59
C VAL A 208 -22.03 -0.76 1.28
N ILE A 209 -23.33 -1.02 1.41
CA ILE A 209 -23.91 -2.32 1.04
C ILE A 209 -24.56 -2.19 -0.34
N LYS A 210 -24.12 -3.03 -1.28
CA LYS A 210 -24.63 -3.09 -2.65
C LYS A 210 -25.53 -4.30 -2.80
N ILE A 211 -26.74 -4.11 -3.32
CA ILE A 211 -27.71 -5.17 -3.59
C ILE A 211 -28.11 -5.20 -5.06
N ARG A 212 -28.36 -6.39 -5.59
CA ARG A 212 -28.98 -6.61 -6.90
C ARG A 212 -30.20 -7.51 -6.71
N GLN A 213 -31.34 -7.07 -7.23
CA GLN A 213 -32.53 -7.92 -7.36
C GLN A 213 -32.44 -8.72 -8.66
N SER A 214 -33.17 -9.84 -8.76
CA SER A 214 -33.11 -10.80 -9.88
C SER A 214 -33.29 -10.19 -11.28
N SER A 215 -33.94 -9.04 -11.40
CA SER A 215 -34.21 -8.34 -12.66
C SER A 215 -33.46 -7.01 -12.82
N GLY A 216 -32.56 -6.64 -11.90
CA GLY A 216 -32.13 -5.26 -11.72
C GLY A 216 -30.63 -4.99 -11.84
N MET A 217 -30.32 -3.70 -11.85
CA MET A 217 -28.96 -3.17 -11.64
C MET A 217 -28.62 -3.15 -10.14
N TRP A 218 -27.31 -3.14 -9.85
CA TRP A 218 -26.79 -2.96 -8.50
C TRP A 218 -27.17 -1.59 -7.92
N LYS A 219 -27.57 -1.56 -6.66
CA LYS A 219 -27.98 -0.35 -5.92
C LYS A 219 -27.33 -0.31 -4.54
N SER A 220 -26.93 0.89 -4.11
CA SER A 220 -26.46 1.15 -2.75
C SER A 220 -27.64 1.28 -1.78
N ILE A 221 -27.55 0.65 -0.61
CA ILE A 221 -28.48 0.86 0.50
C ILE A 221 -27.77 1.65 1.60
N ASN A 222 -28.41 2.74 2.06
CA ASN A 222 -27.89 3.55 3.16
C ASN A 222 -28.12 2.85 4.50
N SER A 223 -27.05 2.49 5.21
CA SER A 223 -27.12 1.90 6.55
C SER A 223 -27.26 2.99 7.62
N LYS A 224 -28.46 3.57 7.79
CA LYS A 224 -28.77 4.36 8.98
C LYS A 224 -29.76 3.59 9.84
N GLU A 225 -29.27 2.76 10.76
CA GLU A 225 -29.95 2.28 11.98
C GLU A 225 -29.06 1.24 12.73
N SER A 226 -28.38 1.70 13.80
CA SER A 226 -27.85 1.03 15.03
C SER A 226 -27.18 -0.38 14.91
N THR A 227 -25.84 -0.50 14.90
CA THR A 227 -24.81 -0.64 15.99
C THR A 227 -24.67 -2.02 16.67
N PHE A 228 -23.54 -2.70 16.43
CA PHE A 228 -22.72 -3.46 17.40
C PHE A 228 -21.27 -3.45 16.89
N ASP A 229 -20.28 -3.40 17.79
CA ASP A 229 -18.84 -3.12 17.55
C ASP A 229 -18.07 -4.14 16.67
N SER A 230 -18.76 -4.99 15.91
CA SER A 230 -18.12 -5.91 14.96
C SER A 230 -18.98 -6.29 13.75
N TYR A 231 -20.23 -5.79 13.63
CA TYR A 231 -21.14 -6.16 12.54
C TYR A 231 -21.94 -4.97 12.03
N LYS A 232 -21.93 -4.73 10.71
CA LYS A 232 -22.84 -3.77 10.10
C LYS A 232 -24.16 -4.45 9.79
N VAL A 233 -25.23 -3.90 10.36
CA VAL A 233 -26.60 -4.37 10.19
C VAL A 233 -27.21 -3.73 8.95
N CYS A 234 -27.78 -4.54 8.06
CA CYS A 234 -28.54 -4.05 6.91
C CYS A 234 -30.03 -4.32 7.12
N ARG A 235 -30.85 -3.26 7.13
CA ARG A 235 -32.32 -3.37 7.13
C ARG A 235 -32.81 -3.44 5.69
N MET A 236 -33.33 -4.59 5.27
CA MET A 236 -33.99 -4.71 3.97
C MET A 236 -35.50 -4.65 4.15
N LYS A 237 -36.16 -3.73 3.44
CA LYS A 237 -37.61 -3.78 3.25
C LYS A 237 -37.89 -4.67 2.04
N ALA A 238 -38.58 -5.79 2.27
CA ALA A 238 -39.12 -6.60 1.18
C ALA A 238 -40.18 -5.77 0.41
N LYS A 239 -40.11 -5.82 -0.93
CA LYS A 239 -41.20 -5.44 -1.82
C LYS A 239 -41.85 -6.70 -2.34
#